data_AF-A0A6I2UYC6-F1
#
_entry.id   AF-A0A6I2UYC6-F1
#
_cell.length_a   1.000
_cell.length_b   1.000
_cell.length_c   1.000
_cell.angle_alpha   90.00
_cell.angle_beta   90.00
_cell.angle_gamma   90.00
#
_symmetry.space_group_name_H-M   'P 1'
#
loop_
_entity.id
_entity.type
_entity.pdbx_description
1 polymer ?
#
loop_
_entity_poly.entity_id
_entity_poly.type
_entity_poly.pdbx_seq_one_letter_code
_entity_poly.pdbx_strand_id
1 'polypeptide(L)'
;MKKAFFLAIALGLGIFPVCSVFPAGQNDGFVRVACAAEAEQNFVGNWYDQSGNLVISIRPGVINSCRIVRAYDVTGGNPGSGHFVILEAAGERDLFIEWEGGYWQNNQYVEPHIMVNHGDRLSRK
;
A
#
# COMPACT_ATOMS: atom_id res chain seq x y z
N MET A 1 -54.23 41.07 -37.64
CA MET A 1 -52.93 40.56 -38.15
C MET A 1 -51.87 40.92 -37.12
N LYS A 2 -51.23 39.90 -36.54
CA LYS A 2 -50.64 39.93 -35.19
C LYS A 2 -49.15 40.33 -35.22
N LYS A 3 -48.75 41.10 -34.21
CA LYS A 3 -47.41 41.64 -33.94
C LYS A 3 -46.41 40.53 -33.62
N ALA A 4 -45.19 40.63 -34.15
CA ALA A 4 -44.08 39.73 -33.83
C ALA A 4 -43.48 40.09 -32.45
N PHE A 5 -43.26 39.06 -31.62
CA PHE A 5 -42.61 39.17 -30.32
C PHE A 5 -41.75 37.92 -30.08
N PHE A 6 -40.49 38.18 -29.69
CA PHE A 6 -39.55 37.33 -28.93
C PHE A 6 -39.12 35.99 -29.57
N LEU A 7 -37.94 35.42 -29.34
CA LEU A 7 -36.88 35.65 -28.35
C LEU A 7 -35.58 35.05 -28.93
N ALA A 8 -34.44 35.71 -28.72
CA ALA A 8 -33.13 35.07 -28.88
C ALA A 8 -32.91 34.08 -27.73
N ILE A 9 -32.46 32.86 -28.01
CA ILE A 9 -31.80 32.00 -27.02
C ILE A 9 -30.42 31.66 -27.57
N ALA A 10 -29.43 32.17 -26.86
CA ALA A 10 -28.01 32.00 -27.11
C ALA A 10 -27.53 30.63 -26.61
N LEU A 11 -26.56 30.08 -27.38
CA LEU A 11 -25.39 29.31 -26.96
C LEU A 11 -25.51 28.39 -25.73
N GLY A 12 -25.43 27.10 -26.00
CA GLY A 12 -25.09 26.07 -25.01
C GLY A 12 -24.60 24.80 -25.70
N LEU A 13 -23.49 24.87 -26.45
CA LEU A 13 -22.75 23.65 -26.80
C LEU A 13 -22.06 23.17 -25.52
N GLY A 14 -22.79 22.35 -24.77
CA GLY A 14 -22.33 21.73 -23.54
C GLY A 14 -21.08 20.91 -23.81
N ILE A 15 -19.98 21.31 -23.18
CA ILE A 15 -18.84 20.44 -22.94
C ILE A 15 -19.35 19.35 -22.01
N PHE A 16 -19.61 18.16 -22.54
CA PHE A 16 -19.80 16.97 -21.71
C PHE A 16 -18.51 16.80 -20.89
N PRO A 17 -18.57 16.71 -19.54
CA PRO A 17 -17.46 16.13 -18.83
C PRO A 17 -17.48 14.65 -19.24
N VAL A 18 -16.51 14.25 -20.05
CA VAL A 18 -16.19 12.84 -20.17
C VAL A 18 -15.81 12.42 -18.75
N CYS A 19 -16.75 11.80 -18.04
CA CYS A 19 -16.41 10.92 -16.93
C CYS A 19 -15.50 9.87 -17.56
N SER A 20 -14.20 10.04 -17.37
CA SER A 20 -13.24 8.98 -17.60
C SER A 20 -13.62 7.87 -16.64
N VAL A 21 -14.39 6.91 -17.17
CA VAL A 21 -14.47 5.57 -16.63
C VAL A 21 -13.02 5.10 -16.59
N PHE A 22 -12.41 5.04 -15.40
CA PHE A 22 -11.13 4.36 -15.24
C PHE A 22 -11.36 2.91 -15.67
N PRO A 23 -10.69 2.43 -16.74
CA PRO A 23 -10.70 1.00 -16.99
C PRO A 23 -9.96 0.33 -15.83
N ALA A 24 -10.57 -0.73 -15.30
CA ALA A 24 -9.92 -1.62 -14.35
C ALA A 24 -8.55 -2.07 -14.90
N GLY A 25 -7.50 -1.79 -14.12
CA GLY A 25 -6.17 -2.39 -14.17
C GLY A 25 -5.57 -2.65 -15.56
N GLN A 26 -4.89 -1.67 -16.12
CA GLN A 26 -3.92 -1.91 -17.19
C GLN A 26 -2.54 -2.16 -16.57
N ASN A 27 -2.01 -3.36 -16.83
CA ASN A 27 -0.68 -3.81 -16.43
C ASN A 27 0.40 -3.09 -17.23
N ASP A 28 0.82 -1.93 -16.73
CA ASP A 28 2.10 -1.35 -17.09
C ASP A 28 3.12 -1.88 -16.07
N GLY A 29 4.27 -2.37 -16.52
CA GLY A 29 5.32 -3.07 -15.75
C GLY A 29 5.98 -2.30 -14.60
N PHE A 30 5.28 -1.37 -13.97
CA PHE A 30 5.53 -0.94 -12.60
C PHE A 30 4.98 -1.99 -11.65
N VAL A 31 5.89 -2.74 -11.04
CA VAL A 31 5.60 -3.56 -9.86
C VAL A 31 4.73 -2.75 -8.93
N ARG A 32 3.54 -3.29 -8.65
CA ARG A 32 2.47 -2.65 -7.91
C ARG A 32 3.07 -1.87 -6.73
N VAL A 33 3.08 -0.54 -6.88
CA VAL A 33 3.15 0.43 -5.78
C VAL A 33 2.15 0.03 -4.66
N ALA A 34 1.14 -0.75 -5.04
CA ALA A 34 0.14 -1.37 -4.20
C ALA A 34 0.60 -2.51 -3.28
N CYS A 35 1.72 -3.24 -3.47
CA CYS A 35 1.95 -4.43 -2.62
C CYS A 35 2.19 -4.10 -1.12
N ALA A 36 2.98 -3.07 -0.81
CA ALA A 36 3.14 -2.61 0.57
C ALA A 36 1.93 -1.80 1.06
N ALA A 37 1.14 -1.23 0.15
CA ALA A 37 -0.09 -0.50 0.48
C ALA A 37 -1.32 -1.41 0.65
N GLU A 38 -1.29 -2.62 0.09
CA GLU A 38 -2.36 -3.63 0.15
C GLU A 38 -2.14 -4.66 1.25
N ALA A 39 -0.91 -4.82 1.74
CA ALA A 39 -0.59 -5.60 2.95
C ALA A 39 -1.11 -4.96 4.26
N GLU A 40 -2.13 -4.09 4.17
CA GLU A 40 -2.80 -3.44 5.30
C GLU A 40 -1.99 -2.32 6.00
N GLN A 41 -2.70 -1.37 6.63
CA GLN A 41 -2.11 -0.37 7.55
C GLN A 41 -1.29 -1.04 8.69
N ASN A 42 -1.53 -2.32 8.95
CA ASN A 42 -0.86 -3.14 9.96
C ASN A 42 0.59 -3.50 9.61
N PHE A 43 1.01 -3.42 8.34
CA PHE A 43 2.37 -3.72 7.89
C PHE A 43 3.30 -2.49 7.84
N VAL A 44 2.75 -1.32 7.47
CA VAL A 44 3.49 -0.06 7.29
C VAL A 44 3.87 0.58 8.63
N GLY A 45 5.16 0.65 8.95
CA GLY A 45 5.64 1.27 10.18
C GLY A 45 7.15 1.12 10.40
N ASN A 46 7.60 1.64 11.54
CA ASN A 46 8.93 1.38 12.06
C ASN A 46 8.84 0.20 13.04
N TRP A 47 9.75 -0.74 12.90
CA TRP A 47 9.76 -1.98 13.66
C TRP A 47 11.09 -2.12 14.41
N TYR A 48 10.97 -2.43 15.69
CA TYR A 48 12.09 -2.40 16.64
C TYR A 48 12.34 -3.78 17.22
N ASP A 49 13.60 -4.08 17.53
CA ASP A 49 13.96 -5.25 18.32
C ASP A 49 13.56 -5.09 19.80
N GLN A 50 13.77 -6.14 20.59
CA GLN A 50 13.49 -6.14 22.03
C GLN A 50 14.31 -5.10 22.81
N SER A 51 15.48 -4.71 22.30
CA SER A 51 16.34 -3.68 22.89
C SER A 51 15.87 -2.26 22.53
N GLY A 52 14.97 -2.14 21.55
CA GLY A 52 14.46 -0.87 21.06
C GLY A 52 15.23 -0.26 19.91
N ASN A 53 16.11 -1.00 19.26
CA ASN A 53 16.79 -0.53 18.07
C ASN A 53 15.88 -0.64 16.86
N LEU A 54 15.91 0.36 15.98
CA LEU A 54 15.20 0.31 14.71
C LEU A 54 15.85 -0.76 13.83
N VAL A 55 15.10 -1.80 13.48
CA VAL A 55 15.58 -2.89 12.62
C VAL A 55 15.13 -2.66 11.18
N ILE A 56 13.87 -2.27 10.99
CA ILE A 56 13.29 -2.11 9.65
C ILE A 56 12.21 -1.01 9.65
N SER A 57 12.25 -0.17 8.62
CA SER A 57 11.23 0.84 8.33
C SER A 57 10.54 0.47 7.02
N ILE A 58 9.22 0.28 7.09
CA ILE A 58 8.39 -0.14 5.96
C ILE A 58 7.44 1.00 5.64
N ARG A 59 7.50 1.50 4.41
CA ARG A 59 6.63 2.55 3.89
C ARG A 59 6.06 2.12 2.54
N PRO A 60 5.02 2.79 2.02
CA PRO A 60 4.50 2.48 0.69
C PRO A 60 5.62 2.51 -0.36
N GLY A 61 5.86 1.37 -1.01
CA GLY A 61 6.85 1.21 -2.07
C GLY A 61 8.33 1.12 -1.64
N VAL A 62 8.66 1.25 -0.34
CA VAL A 62 10.05 1.20 0.13
C VAL A 62 10.21 0.45 1.45
N ILE A 63 11.34 -0.24 1.61
CA ILE A 63 11.81 -0.85 2.86
C ILE A 63 13.21 -0.32 3.13
N ASN A 64 13.47 0.24 4.32
CA ASN A 64 14.76 0.85 4.68
C ASN A 64 15.27 1.86 3.64
N SER A 65 14.34 2.66 3.09
CA SER A 65 14.58 3.61 1.98
C SER A 65 15.00 2.98 0.66
N CYS A 66 15.03 1.66 0.56
CA CYS A 66 15.28 0.92 -0.67
C CYS A 66 13.96 0.65 -1.39
N ARG A 67 13.94 0.87 -2.72
CA ARG A 67 12.75 0.65 -3.54
C ARG A 67 12.39 -0.83 -3.57
N ILE A 68 11.13 -1.16 -3.30
CA ILE A 68 10.60 -2.50 -3.59
C ILE A 68 10.45 -2.62 -5.10
N VAL A 69 11.19 -3.54 -5.71
CA VAL A 69 11.21 -3.76 -7.15
C VAL A 69 10.38 -4.95 -7.58
N ARG A 70 10.09 -5.92 -6.70
CA ARG A 70 9.19 -7.06 -6.95
C ARG A 70 8.54 -7.51 -5.64
N ALA A 71 7.38 -8.16 -5.73
CA ALA A 71 6.77 -8.87 -4.61
C ALA A 71 6.07 -10.14 -5.11
N TYR A 72 6.12 -11.21 -4.33
CA TYR A 72 5.56 -12.51 -4.66
C TYR A 72 5.02 -13.21 -3.40
N ASP A 73 4.11 -14.17 -3.59
CA ASP A 73 3.49 -14.97 -2.53
C ASP A 73 2.89 -14.15 -1.39
N VAL A 74 2.32 -13.00 -1.73
CA VAL A 74 1.74 -12.06 -0.76
C VAL A 74 0.39 -12.57 -0.32
N THR A 75 0.31 -13.02 0.93
CA THR A 75 -0.91 -13.43 1.61
C THR A 75 -1.35 -12.30 2.53
N GLY A 76 -2.39 -11.56 2.11
CA GLY A 76 -2.98 -10.49 2.91
C GLY A 76 -3.72 -10.99 4.15
N GLY A 77 -4.13 -10.06 5.03
CA GLY A 77 -4.90 -10.33 6.23
C GLY A 77 -4.07 -10.32 7.51
N ASN A 78 -4.64 -10.92 8.57
CA ASN A 78 -4.05 -11.00 9.89
C ASN A 78 -4.18 -12.43 10.47
N PRO A 79 -3.11 -13.23 10.56
CA PRO A 79 -1.75 -12.92 10.09
C PRO A 79 -1.64 -12.91 8.56
N GLY A 80 -0.60 -12.26 8.05
CA GLY A 80 -0.25 -12.27 6.64
C GLY A 80 1.25 -12.44 6.42
N SER A 81 1.65 -12.61 5.17
CA SER A 81 3.05 -12.80 4.79
C SER A 81 3.32 -12.38 3.35
N GLY A 82 4.59 -12.18 2.99
CA GLY A 82 4.97 -11.91 1.62
C GLY A 82 6.48 -11.88 1.42
N HIS A 83 6.90 -12.23 0.21
CA HIS A 83 8.27 -12.04 -0.24
C HIS A 83 8.41 -10.73 -1.02
N PHE A 84 9.40 -9.94 -0.65
CA PHE A 84 9.68 -8.62 -1.21
C PHE A 84 11.12 -8.57 -1.72
N VAL A 85 11.29 -8.09 -2.94
CA VAL A 85 12.62 -7.80 -3.49
C VAL A 85 12.85 -6.30 -3.41
N ILE A 86 13.89 -5.90 -2.70
CA ILE A 86 14.32 -4.50 -2.63
C ILE A 86 15.60 -4.28 -3.42
N LEU A 87 15.75 -3.07 -3.97
CA LEU A 87 16.96 -2.65 -4.66
C LEU A 87 17.86 -1.87 -3.70
N GLU A 88 18.83 -2.56 -3.11
CA GLU A 88 19.89 -1.97 -2.30
C GLU A 88 21.03 -1.46 -3.21
N ALA A 89 21.97 -0.68 -2.66
CA ALA A 89 23.12 -0.19 -3.41
C ALA A 89 24.02 -1.32 -3.96
N ALA A 90 24.02 -2.48 -3.30
CA ALA A 90 24.79 -3.66 -3.69
C ALA A 90 24.06 -4.57 -4.70
N GLY A 91 22.79 -4.29 -5.00
CA GLY A 91 21.95 -5.11 -5.88
C GLY A 91 20.59 -5.43 -5.29
N GLU A 92 19.89 -6.37 -5.93
CA GLU A 92 18.61 -6.85 -5.44
C GLU A 92 18.78 -7.75 -4.22
N ARG A 93 17.88 -7.60 -3.24
CA ARG A 93 17.83 -8.40 -2.02
C ARG A 93 16.41 -8.86 -1.75
N ASP A 94 16.25 -10.15 -1.52
CA ASP A 94 15.00 -10.76 -1.09
C ASP A 94 14.80 -10.64 0.43
N LEU A 95 13.57 -10.35 0.82
CA LEU A 95 13.10 -10.29 2.19
C LEU A 95 11.76 -11.02 2.28
N PHE A 96 11.71 -12.07 3.08
CA PHE A 96 10.42 -12.62 3.51
C PHE A 96 9.96 -11.89 4.76
N ILE A 97 8.72 -11.42 4.78
CA ILE A 97 8.16 -10.73 5.94
C ILE A 97 6.80 -11.34 6.29
N GLU A 98 6.66 -11.70 7.55
CA GLU A 98 5.41 -12.16 8.17
C GLU A 98 4.90 -11.04 9.09
N TRP A 99 3.58 -10.84 9.15
CA TRP A 99 2.98 -9.82 10.01
C TRP A 99 1.72 -10.31 10.71
N GLU A 100 1.50 -9.77 11.89
CA GLU A 100 0.26 -9.93 12.64
C GLU A 100 -0.12 -8.59 13.26
N GLY A 101 -1.33 -8.11 12.97
CA GLY A 101 -1.93 -6.94 13.59
C GLY A 101 -2.27 -7.20 15.06
N GLY A 102 -2.35 -6.12 15.86
CA GLY A 102 -2.62 -6.26 17.29
C GLY A 102 -4.03 -6.77 17.57
N TYR A 103 -4.17 -7.61 18.59
CA TYR A 103 -5.44 -8.25 18.96
C TYR A 103 -5.57 -8.39 20.47
N TRP A 104 -6.79 -8.59 20.94
CA TRP A 104 -7.06 -8.86 22.34
C TRP A 104 -7.07 -10.36 22.61
N GLN A 105 -6.29 -10.79 23.60
CA GLN A 105 -6.24 -12.18 24.05
C GLN A 105 -6.28 -12.21 25.57
N ASN A 106 -7.23 -12.96 26.15
CA ASN A 106 -7.33 -13.11 27.62
C ASN A 106 -7.31 -11.78 28.40
N ASN A 107 -8.02 -10.76 27.90
CA ASN A 107 -8.07 -9.41 28.47
C ASN A 107 -6.71 -8.66 28.47
N GLN A 108 -5.76 -9.13 27.67
CA GLN A 108 -4.48 -8.49 27.41
C GLN A 108 -4.41 -8.09 25.93
N TYR A 109 -4.00 -6.85 25.65
CA TYR A 109 -3.71 -6.44 24.29
C TYR A 109 -2.36 -7.00 23.86
N VAL A 110 -2.34 -7.73 22.75
CA VAL A 110 -1.13 -8.19 22.08
C VAL A 110 -0.80 -7.17 21.00
N GLU A 111 0.36 -6.53 21.15
CA GLU A 111 0.86 -5.56 20.18
C GLU A 111 1.12 -6.21 18.82
N PRO A 112 0.93 -5.45 17.72
CA PRO A 112 1.28 -5.90 16.38
C PRO A 112 2.76 -6.21 16.28
N HIS A 113 3.10 -7.15 15.39
CA HIS A 113 4.47 -7.56 15.18
C HIS A 113 4.74 -7.99 13.74
N ILE A 114 6.02 -8.02 13.40
CA ILE A 114 6.52 -8.67 12.20
C ILE A 114 7.69 -9.60 12.52
N MET A 115 7.98 -10.49 11.57
CA MET A 115 9.22 -11.25 11.51
C MET A 115 9.82 -11.09 10.12
N VAL A 116 11.13 -10.88 10.05
CA VAL A 116 11.86 -10.78 8.78
C VAL A 116 12.72 -12.03 8.63
N ASN A 117 12.58 -12.74 7.51
CA ASN A 117 13.27 -13.98 7.20
C ASN A 117 13.18 -15.03 8.33
N HIS A 118 12.01 -15.17 8.94
CA HIS A 118 11.76 -16.04 10.10
C HIS A 118 12.66 -15.75 11.32
N GLY A 119 13.17 -14.52 11.43
CA GLY A 119 13.99 -14.08 12.56
C GLY A 119 13.15 -13.69 13.79
N ASP A 120 13.74 -12.85 14.63
CA ASP A 120 13.10 -12.39 15.86
C ASP A 120 11.84 -11.54 15.61
N ARG A 121 10.91 -11.63 16.56
CA ARG A 121 9.69 -10.82 16.59
C ARG A 121 10.03 -9.34 16.82
N LEU A 122 9.68 -8.50 15.86
CA LEU A 122 9.82 -7.04 15.94
C LEU A 122 8.47 -6.41 16.27
N SER A 123 8.46 -5.36 17.08
CA SER A 123 7.25 -4.66 17.49
C SER A 123 7.20 -3.22 17.01
N ARG A 124 6.00 -2.64 16.98
CA ARG A 124 5.83 -1.18 16.95
C ARG A 124 5.94 -0.65 18.39
N LYS A 125 6.63 0.48 18.53
CA LYS A 125 6.66 1.28 19.77
C LYS A 125 5.83 2.53 19.58
#